data_AF-A0A7J8DUF7-F1
#
_entry.id   AF-A0A7J8DUF7-F1
#
_cell.length_a   1.000
_cell.length_b   1.000
_cell.length_c   1.000
_cell.angle_alpha   90.00
_cell.angle_beta   90.00
_cell.angle_gamma   90.00
#
_symmetry.space_group_name_H-M   'P 1'
#
loop_
_entity.id
_entity.type
_entity.pdbx_description
1 polymer ?
#
loop_
_entity_poly.entity_id
_entity_poly.type
_entity_poly.pdbx_seq_one_letter_code
_entity_poly.pdbx_strand_id
1 'polypeptide(L)'
;MLLPPCCALFISSIWPFLSCILLQYCNNEKVRQLLLEGVPVECTHSFIWNQAICKSVTENKISDQDLNRKRSELLVPGSQLVLGPHESKIPLLLIQQPGKVTGDDRRGWGSGWDVLLPKGWGMAFWIPFIYRGARVGGLKEAIVHSQYKRSPYIPGDFPDCSAGILFAEEQARNLLEKYKRCPPAKRPNYVKLGTLAPFCYPWEQLTRDWESRVQAQEESSAAPSRSGGENDLRGDWVPCAPTPEKTRQVSDEVDSSLHDSHEPEGVMDTEGLAQAGTEWGSGQDATGSLLCVLRRRPSLKQLSAWCGPGPGDSWAARRTSSRGQQELTPEACLSILARFPRALVWVSLSLLRKGSPEPHTMICVPAKEDLLQLSQDPLYCGPQESKHSDPFKSKIRKQKEKKKIEKRQSRGCAASESLTARGPTAGHPAPTQGLWPGPLPDVTSHCSRVLLGFVTQGDFSMAVGCGEALGFVSLTGLLDMLSSQPAAERGLVLLRPPASLQYRFARMAIEV
;
A
#
# COMPACT_ATOMS: atom_id res chain seq x y z
N MET A 1 14.96 25.81 -1.24
CA MET A 1 14.81 26.26 0.16
C MET A 1 13.99 25.22 0.90
N LEU A 2 14.47 24.72 2.03
CA LEU A 2 13.66 23.91 2.95
C LEU A 2 12.98 24.88 3.92
N LEU A 3 11.70 25.17 3.66
CA LEU A 3 10.84 25.83 4.66
C LEU A 3 10.52 24.84 5.79
N PRO A 4 10.28 25.30 7.03
CA PRO A 4 9.81 24.42 8.09
C PRO A 4 8.51 23.71 7.68
N PRO A 5 8.29 22.46 8.15
CA PRO A 5 7.23 21.62 7.63
C PRO A 5 5.84 22.20 7.91
N CYS A 6 4.95 22.13 6.90
CA CYS A 6 3.54 22.52 7.00
C CYS A 6 3.31 24.01 7.29
N CYS A 7 4.12 24.91 6.68
CA CYS A 7 3.82 26.33 6.69
C CYS A 7 2.48 26.61 6.00
N ALA A 8 1.51 27.15 6.76
CA ALA A 8 0.27 27.68 6.23
C ALA A 8 0.35 29.22 6.13
N LEU A 9 0.06 29.77 4.95
CA LEU A 9 0.05 31.20 4.68
C LEU A 9 -1.32 31.62 4.14
N PHE A 10 -1.97 32.57 4.79
CA PHE A 10 -3.12 33.24 4.21
C PHE A 10 -2.67 34.44 3.38
N ILE A 11 -3.23 34.59 2.19
CA ILE A 11 -3.09 35.80 1.37
C ILE A 11 -4.48 36.14 0.82
N SER A 12 -4.90 37.40 0.96
CA SER A 12 -6.00 37.93 0.16
C SER A 12 -5.44 38.39 -1.18
N SER A 13 -5.59 37.59 -2.24
CA SER A 13 -5.13 38.03 -3.57
C SER A 13 -6.23 38.78 -4.31
N ILE A 14 -5.81 39.82 -5.03
CA ILE A 14 -6.56 40.32 -6.18
C ILE A 14 -6.41 39.26 -7.30
N TRP A 15 -7.38 39.17 -8.21
CA TRP A 15 -7.44 38.16 -9.28
C TRP A 15 -6.07 37.95 -9.97
N PRO A 16 -5.56 36.71 -10.12
CA PRO A 16 -4.18 36.41 -10.58
C PRO A 16 -3.78 36.88 -11.99
N PHE A 17 -4.70 37.51 -12.73
CA PHE A 17 -4.40 38.21 -13.98
C PHE A 17 -3.94 39.67 -13.77
N LEU A 18 -4.03 40.23 -12.56
CA LEU A 18 -3.83 41.68 -12.35
C LEU A 18 -2.36 42.12 -12.23
N SER A 19 -1.38 41.23 -12.05
CA SER A 19 0.03 41.59 -12.34
C SER A 19 0.90 40.36 -12.55
N CYS A 20 2.01 40.56 -13.24
CA CYS A 20 2.96 39.50 -13.61
C CYS A 20 4.41 39.98 -13.47
N ILE A 21 4.71 40.69 -12.38
CA ILE A 21 6.01 41.33 -12.12
C ILE A 21 6.90 40.42 -11.25
N LEU A 22 8.18 40.33 -11.62
CA LEU A 22 9.21 39.59 -10.89
C LEU A 22 9.48 40.24 -9.53
N LEU A 23 9.38 39.47 -8.44
CA LEU A 23 9.89 39.92 -7.14
C LEU A 23 11.41 39.74 -7.09
N GLN A 24 12.10 40.89 -7.10
CA GLN A 24 13.54 41.01 -7.14
C GLN A 24 14.07 41.36 -5.73
N TYR A 25 15.16 40.69 -5.32
CA TYR A 25 15.86 40.88 -4.03
C TYR A 25 15.02 40.76 -2.74
N CYS A 26 14.99 39.55 -2.16
CA CYS A 26 14.58 39.38 -0.77
C CYS A 26 15.67 39.88 0.21
N ASN A 27 15.26 40.62 1.25
CA ASN A 27 16.15 40.94 2.36
C ASN A 27 16.51 39.66 3.15
N ASN A 28 17.80 39.32 3.19
CA ASN A 28 18.31 38.08 3.79
C ASN A 28 17.93 37.91 5.27
N GLU A 29 17.80 38.99 6.05
CA GLU A 29 17.43 38.90 7.46
C GLU A 29 15.99 38.42 7.63
N LYS A 30 15.05 38.97 6.84
CA LYS A 30 13.65 38.53 6.84
C LYS A 30 13.48 37.08 6.39
N VAL A 31 14.29 36.65 5.42
CA VAL A 31 14.33 35.24 4.98
C VAL A 31 14.88 34.35 6.10
N ARG A 32 15.95 34.76 6.77
CA ARG A 32 16.54 34.03 7.90
C ARG A 32 15.56 33.90 9.07
N GLN A 33 14.85 34.98 9.42
CA GLN A 33 13.84 34.98 10.46
C GLN A 33 12.74 33.95 10.15
N LEU A 34 12.14 34.02 8.95
CA LEU A 34 11.08 33.09 8.53
C LEU A 34 11.55 31.62 8.43
N LEU A 35 12.83 31.37 8.17
CA LEU A 35 13.40 30.01 8.18
C LEU A 35 13.66 29.45 9.58
N LEU A 36 13.89 30.31 10.58
CA LEU A 36 14.21 29.89 11.96
C LEU A 36 12.97 29.88 12.86
N GLU A 37 12.15 30.93 12.79
CA GLU A 37 10.97 31.15 13.63
C GLU A 37 9.69 30.63 12.96
N GLY A 38 9.69 30.47 11.64
CA GLY A 38 8.53 30.07 10.85
C GLY A 38 7.65 31.24 10.41
N VAL A 39 6.41 30.93 10.07
CA VAL A 39 5.39 31.93 9.70
C VAL A 39 4.72 32.46 10.96
N PRO A 40 4.63 33.79 11.17
CA PRO A 40 3.96 34.37 12.34
C PRO A 40 2.46 34.05 12.35
N VAL A 41 1.91 33.81 13.54
CA VAL A 41 0.54 33.29 13.75
C VAL A 41 -0.52 34.27 13.25
N GLU A 42 -0.23 35.57 13.30
CA GLU A 42 -1.08 36.65 12.77
C GLU A 42 -1.34 36.48 11.26
N CYS A 43 -0.39 35.92 10.51
CA CYS A 43 -0.51 35.63 9.08
C CYS A 43 -1.26 34.33 8.77
N THR A 44 -1.72 33.58 9.79
CA THR A 44 -2.42 32.29 9.63
C THR A 44 -3.96 32.42 9.66
N HIS A 45 -4.50 33.64 9.80
CA HIS A 45 -5.95 33.88 9.85
C HIS A 45 -6.64 33.62 8.48
N SER A 46 -7.29 32.46 8.33
CA SER A 46 -7.88 32.03 7.06
C SER A 46 -9.38 32.35 6.94
N PHE A 47 -9.71 33.25 6.01
CA PHE A 47 -11.10 33.63 5.70
C PHE A 47 -11.85 32.60 4.83
N ILE A 48 -11.18 31.56 4.30
CA ILE A 48 -11.80 30.56 3.40
C ILE A 48 -12.86 29.70 4.10
N TRP A 49 -12.79 29.60 5.43
CA TRP A 49 -13.72 28.84 6.26
C TRP A 49 -15.03 29.60 6.55
N ASN A 50 -15.08 30.91 6.28
CA ASN A 50 -16.30 31.70 6.45
C ASN A 50 -17.25 31.46 5.26
N GLN A 51 -18.36 30.76 5.53
CA GLN A 51 -19.33 30.39 4.49
C GLN A 51 -19.96 31.61 3.79
N ALA A 52 -20.21 32.71 4.50
CA ALA A 52 -20.81 33.92 3.93
C ALA A 52 -19.84 34.63 2.98
N ILE A 53 -18.56 34.72 3.36
CA ILE A 53 -17.51 35.28 2.49
C ILE A 53 -17.33 34.42 1.24
N CYS A 54 -17.24 33.09 1.39
CA CYS A 54 -17.08 32.19 0.24
C CYS A 54 -18.30 32.16 -0.69
N LYS A 55 -19.52 32.29 -0.18
CA LYS A 55 -20.75 32.49 -1.00
C LYS A 55 -20.67 33.81 -1.77
N SER A 56 -20.49 34.92 -1.06
CA SER A 56 -20.40 36.27 -1.64
C SER A 56 -19.32 36.39 -2.72
N VAL A 57 -18.13 35.83 -2.50
CA VAL A 57 -17.02 35.83 -3.47
C VAL A 57 -17.30 34.93 -4.69
N THR A 58 -18.16 33.91 -4.55
CA THR A 58 -18.60 33.08 -5.68
C THR A 58 -19.71 33.76 -6.49
N GLU A 59 -20.67 34.37 -5.80
CA GLU A 59 -21.85 35.04 -6.38
C GLU A 59 -21.47 36.34 -7.12
N ASN A 60 -20.54 37.13 -6.56
CA ASN A 60 -20.08 38.39 -7.15
C ASN A 60 -18.94 38.21 -8.17
N LYS A 61 -18.76 37.02 -8.75
CA LYS A 61 -17.71 36.75 -9.74
C LYS A 61 -18.08 37.34 -11.11
N ILE A 62 -17.29 38.32 -11.59
CA ILE A 62 -17.40 38.82 -12.97
C ILE A 62 -17.15 37.69 -13.99
N SER A 63 -17.88 37.68 -15.11
CA SER A 63 -17.67 36.67 -16.16
C SER A 63 -16.32 36.85 -16.85
N ASP A 64 -15.70 35.74 -17.27
CA ASP A 64 -14.41 35.78 -17.98
C ASP A 64 -14.53 36.51 -19.33
N GLN A 65 -15.73 36.52 -19.95
CA GLN A 65 -16.02 37.26 -21.17
C GLN A 65 -16.07 38.77 -20.94
N ASP A 66 -16.77 39.24 -19.90
CA ASP A 66 -16.82 40.67 -19.54
C ASP A 66 -15.44 41.17 -19.12
N LEU A 67 -14.69 40.35 -18.40
CA LEU A 67 -13.32 40.64 -17.99
C LEU A 67 -12.38 40.79 -19.20
N ASN A 68 -12.49 39.90 -20.20
CA ASN A 68 -11.71 40.00 -21.44
C ASN A 68 -12.17 41.18 -22.32
N ARG A 69 -13.47 41.50 -22.37
CA ARG A 69 -13.98 42.71 -23.04
C ARG A 69 -13.37 43.97 -22.43
N LYS A 70 -13.40 44.10 -21.10
CA LYS A 70 -12.75 45.20 -20.38
C LYS A 70 -11.24 45.29 -20.60
N ARG A 71 -10.54 44.17 -20.86
CA ARG A 71 -9.13 44.19 -21.28
C ARG A 71 -8.95 44.71 -22.70
N SER A 72 -9.83 44.34 -23.64
CA SER A 72 -9.76 44.83 -25.03
C SER A 72 -10.16 46.31 -25.18
N GLU A 73 -10.90 46.85 -24.22
CA GLU A 73 -11.21 48.29 -24.11
C GLU A 73 -9.98 49.13 -23.68
N LEU A 74 -8.92 48.51 -23.15
CA LEU A 74 -7.68 49.22 -22.80
C LEU A 74 -6.85 49.53 -24.05
N LEU A 75 -6.67 50.82 -24.34
CA LEU A 75 -5.93 51.33 -25.51
C LEU A 75 -4.44 50.91 -25.54
N VAL A 76 -3.86 50.52 -24.40
CA VAL A 76 -2.44 50.15 -24.28
C VAL A 76 -2.32 48.64 -24.04
N PRO A 77 -1.84 47.85 -25.02
CA PRO A 77 -1.57 46.43 -24.83
C PRO A 77 -0.63 46.16 -23.65
N GLY A 78 -0.99 45.20 -22.80
CA GLY A 78 -0.19 44.84 -21.61
C GLY A 78 -0.34 45.78 -20.40
N SER A 79 -1.19 46.82 -20.48
CA SER A 79 -1.53 47.65 -19.31
C SER A 79 -2.36 46.88 -18.27
N GLN A 80 -2.26 47.30 -17.01
CA GLN A 80 -2.95 46.67 -15.89
C GLN A 80 -4.42 47.10 -15.85
N LEU A 81 -5.35 46.15 -15.91
CA LEU A 81 -6.79 46.41 -15.74
C LEU A 81 -7.11 46.66 -14.26
N VAL A 82 -7.56 47.88 -13.94
CA VAL A 82 -8.07 48.26 -12.61
C VAL A 82 -9.60 48.19 -12.64
N LEU A 83 -10.21 47.43 -11.73
CA LEU A 83 -11.68 47.30 -11.63
C LEU A 83 -12.26 48.09 -10.43
N GLY A 84 -11.41 48.62 -9.55
CA GLY A 84 -11.80 49.49 -8.46
C GLY A 84 -12.73 48.78 -7.46
N PRO A 85 -13.93 49.31 -7.15
CA PRO A 85 -14.84 48.71 -6.18
C PRO A 85 -15.38 47.33 -6.61
N HIS A 86 -15.26 46.97 -7.89
CA HIS A 86 -15.68 45.68 -8.43
C HIS A 86 -14.57 44.62 -8.44
N GLU A 87 -13.44 44.87 -7.77
CA GLU A 87 -12.37 43.88 -7.61
C GLU A 87 -12.76 42.76 -6.65
N SER A 88 -12.81 41.53 -7.17
CA SER A 88 -13.03 40.33 -6.35
C SER A 88 -11.82 40.10 -5.44
N LYS A 89 -12.00 40.33 -4.14
CA LYS A 89 -11.02 40.02 -3.09
C LYS A 89 -11.19 38.56 -2.68
N ILE A 90 -10.38 37.66 -3.25
CA ILE A 90 -10.54 36.21 -3.06
C ILE A 90 -9.72 35.76 -1.84
N PRO A 91 -10.34 35.13 -0.82
CA PRO A 91 -9.60 34.49 0.26
C PRO A 91 -8.98 33.19 -0.24
N LEU A 92 -7.69 32.99 0.02
CA LEU A 92 -6.98 31.78 -0.36
C LEU A 92 -5.95 31.37 0.69
N LEU A 93 -5.76 30.05 0.80
CA LEU A 93 -4.90 29.42 1.79
C LEU A 93 -3.83 28.61 1.07
N LEU A 94 -2.57 28.95 1.32
CA LEU A 94 -1.40 28.26 0.81
C LEU A 94 -0.88 27.31 1.88
N ILE A 95 -0.77 26.02 1.57
CA ILE A 95 -0.17 25.03 2.47
C ILE A 95 1.09 24.48 1.82
N GLN A 96 2.23 24.65 2.48
CA GLN A 96 3.50 24.09 2.01
C GLN A 96 3.57 22.60 2.36
N GLN A 97 3.74 21.77 1.34
CA GLN A 97 4.11 20.37 1.51
C GLN A 97 5.64 20.25 1.49
N PRO A 98 6.30 19.79 2.56
CA PRO A 98 7.77 19.71 2.63
C PRO A 98 8.39 18.57 1.78
N GLY A 99 7.57 17.78 1.07
CA GLY A 99 8.05 16.66 0.27
C GLY A 99 8.50 15.48 1.13
N LYS A 100 9.63 14.86 0.77
CA LYS A 100 10.26 13.77 1.51
C LYS A 100 10.99 14.31 2.76
N VAL A 101 10.45 14.01 3.94
CA VAL A 101 11.01 14.39 5.25
C VAL A 101 11.71 13.21 5.94
N THR A 102 11.23 11.99 5.67
CA THR A 102 11.70 10.72 6.25
C THR A 102 12.87 10.15 5.47
N GLY A 103 13.84 9.54 6.16
CA GLY A 103 15.09 9.07 5.56
C GLY A 103 16.09 10.18 5.17
N ASP A 104 17.31 9.77 4.81
CA ASP A 104 18.42 10.69 4.48
C ASP A 104 18.52 11.00 2.97
N ASP A 105 18.09 10.08 2.12
CA ASP A 105 18.12 10.24 0.67
C ASP A 105 17.17 11.34 0.19
N ARG A 106 17.73 12.39 -0.43
CA ARG A 106 16.99 13.44 -1.16
C ARG A 106 15.90 14.13 -0.31
N ARG A 107 16.26 14.55 0.91
CA ARG A 107 15.40 15.37 1.79
C ARG A 107 14.84 16.60 1.04
N GLY A 108 13.54 16.84 1.17
CA GLY A 108 12.81 17.89 0.44
C GLY A 108 12.34 17.51 -0.96
N TRP A 109 12.67 16.31 -1.47
CA TRP A 109 12.21 15.89 -2.80
C TRP A 109 10.67 15.83 -2.86
N GLY A 110 10.09 16.35 -3.94
CA GLY A 110 8.64 16.41 -4.11
C GLY A 110 7.95 17.45 -3.23
N SER A 111 8.69 18.46 -2.72
CA SER A 111 8.10 19.63 -2.07
C SER A 111 7.15 20.37 -3.00
N GLY A 112 6.00 20.80 -2.49
CA GLY A 112 4.94 21.45 -3.26
C GLY A 112 4.17 22.48 -2.45
N TRP A 113 3.19 23.10 -3.10
CA TRP A 113 2.24 24.03 -2.48
C TRP A 113 0.83 23.63 -2.87
N ASP A 114 -0.02 23.41 -1.87
CA ASP A 114 -1.46 23.28 -2.08
C ASP A 114 -2.08 24.68 -2.06
N VAL A 115 -2.84 25.02 -3.11
CA VAL A 115 -3.55 26.30 -3.22
C VAL A 115 -5.03 26.03 -3.02
N LEU A 116 -5.53 26.30 -1.81
CA LEU A 116 -6.94 26.14 -1.48
C LEU A 116 -7.70 27.43 -1.83
N LEU A 117 -8.78 27.27 -2.59
CA LEU A 117 -9.57 28.37 -3.17
C LEU A 117 -11.08 28.05 -3.14
N PRO A 118 -11.98 29.05 -3.08
CA PRO A 118 -13.42 28.83 -3.11
C PRO A 118 -13.91 28.19 -4.42
N LYS A 119 -15.03 27.46 -4.37
CA LYS A 119 -15.66 26.88 -5.58
C LYS A 119 -15.99 27.97 -6.61
N GLY A 120 -15.92 27.62 -7.91
CA GLY A 120 -16.11 28.57 -9.02
C GLY A 120 -14.87 29.37 -9.44
N TRP A 121 -13.81 29.37 -8.62
CA TRP A 121 -12.55 30.10 -8.88
C TRP A 121 -11.44 29.28 -9.52
N GLY A 122 -11.59 27.94 -9.59
CA GLY A 122 -10.56 27.02 -10.09
C GLY A 122 -9.95 27.43 -11.45
N MET A 123 -10.76 27.54 -12.50
CA MET A 123 -10.26 27.90 -13.84
C MET A 123 -9.63 29.31 -13.91
N ALA A 124 -10.15 30.26 -13.12
CA ALA A 124 -9.65 31.63 -13.08
C ALA A 124 -8.22 31.73 -12.50
N PHE A 125 -7.87 30.83 -11.58
CA PHE A 125 -6.50 30.68 -11.05
C PHE A 125 -5.65 29.72 -11.90
N TRP A 126 -6.25 28.68 -12.48
CA TRP A 126 -5.56 27.68 -13.29
C TRP A 126 -4.88 28.25 -14.54
N ILE A 127 -5.62 29.02 -15.35
CA ILE A 127 -5.14 29.52 -16.64
C ILE A 127 -3.87 30.40 -16.50
N PRO A 128 -3.77 31.34 -15.54
CA PRO A 128 -2.52 32.06 -15.27
C PRO A 128 -1.30 31.17 -15.01
N PHE A 129 -1.42 30.06 -14.28
CA PHE A 129 -0.30 29.13 -14.09
C PHE A 129 0.15 28.50 -15.42
N ILE A 130 -0.80 28.13 -16.29
CA ILE A 130 -0.50 27.58 -17.61
C ILE A 130 0.19 28.62 -18.50
N TYR A 131 -0.27 29.89 -18.48
CA TYR A 131 0.39 30.99 -19.20
C TYR A 131 1.80 31.31 -18.66
N ARG A 132 2.11 30.94 -17.42
CA ARG A 132 3.47 30.96 -16.87
C ARG A 132 4.30 29.70 -17.15
N GLY A 133 3.79 28.77 -17.97
CA GLY A 133 4.50 27.56 -18.39
C GLY A 133 4.39 26.38 -17.43
N ALA A 134 3.49 26.42 -16.43
CA ALA A 134 3.21 25.27 -15.58
C ALA A 134 2.66 24.09 -16.42
N ARG A 135 3.18 22.89 -16.18
CA ARG A 135 2.71 21.65 -16.83
C ARG A 135 1.82 20.88 -15.87
N VAL A 136 0.75 20.31 -16.41
CA VAL A 136 -0.28 19.58 -15.66
C VAL A 136 0.07 18.10 -15.64
N GLY A 137 0.10 17.51 -14.44
CA GLY A 137 0.09 16.06 -14.25
C GLY A 137 -1.30 15.56 -13.87
N GLY A 138 -1.61 14.32 -14.22
CA GLY A 138 -2.83 13.62 -13.79
C GLY A 138 -2.53 12.59 -12.70
N LEU A 139 -3.43 11.60 -12.58
CA LEU A 139 -3.31 10.51 -11.60
C LEU A 139 -2.00 9.71 -11.75
N LYS A 140 -1.51 9.52 -12.98
CA LYS A 140 -0.24 8.83 -13.24
C LYS A 140 0.94 9.57 -12.61
N GLU A 141 0.99 10.89 -12.79
CA GLU A 141 2.06 11.73 -12.25
C GLU A 141 2.00 11.81 -10.72
N ALA A 142 0.80 11.75 -10.11
CA ALA A 142 0.63 11.65 -8.65
C ALA A 142 1.16 10.32 -8.06
N ILE A 143 0.95 9.21 -8.77
CA ILE A 143 1.51 7.89 -8.40
C ILE A 143 3.03 7.92 -8.53
N VAL A 144 3.57 8.40 -9.66
CA VAL A 144 5.04 8.52 -9.87
C VAL A 144 5.68 9.48 -8.85
N HIS A 145 4.99 10.55 -8.46
CA HIS A 145 5.43 11.45 -7.38
C HIS A 145 5.56 10.70 -6.05
N SER A 146 4.53 9.93 -5.68
CA SER A 146 4.53 9.15 -4.44
C SER A 146 5.62 8.06 -4.44
N GLN A 147 5.81 7.39 -5.57
CA GLN A 147 6.86 6.40 -5.78
C GLN A 147 8.27 7.00 -5.60
N TYR A 148 8.55 8.13 -6.26
CA TYR A 148 9.87 8.79 -6.17
C TYR A 148 10.11 9.42 -4.78
N LYS A 149 9.03 9.79 -4.07
CA LYS A 149 9.05 10.17 -2.66
C LYS A 149 9.30 8.99 -1.71
N ARG A 150 9.21 7.74 -2.20
CA ARG A 150 9.21 6.48 -1.43
C ARG A 150 8.07 6.41 -0.40
N SER A 151 6.89 6.91 -0.78
CA SER A 151 5.68 6.90 0.04
C SER A 151 4.59 6.05 -0.61
N PRO A 152 3.87 5.19 0.14
CA PRO A 152 2.68 4.51 -0.37
C PRO A 152 1.61 5.52 -0.79
N TYR A 153 0.87 5.19 -1.84
CA TYR A 153 -0.17 6.03 -2.43
C TYR A 153 -1.56 5.61 -1.93
N ILE A 154 -2.34 6.59 -1.49
CA ILE A 154 -3.72 6.40 -1.04
C ILE A 154 -4.65 6.45 -2.27
N PRO A 155 -5.63 5.55 -2.44
CA PRO A 155 -6.05 4.51 -1.48
C PRO A 155 -5.37 3.14 -1.66
N GLY A 156 -4.72 2.91 -2.81
CA GLY A 156 -4.49 1.55 -3.33
C GLY A 156 -3.38 0.71 -2.70
N ASP A 157 -2.35 1.32 -2.09
CA ASP A 157 -1.18 0.57 -1.60
C ASP A 157 -1.37 -0.06 -0.21
N PHE A 158 -2.35 0.39 0.58
CA PHE A 158 -2.49 -0.05 1.98
C PHE A 158 -3.38 -1.30 2.09
N PRO A 159 -2.82 -2.48 2.43
CA PRO A 159 -3.57 -3.74 2.43
C PRO A 159 -4.51 -3.93 3.61
N ASP A 160 -4.39 -3.10 4.65
CA ASP A 160 -5.23 -3.12 5.85
C ASP A 160 -6.45 -2.18 5.75
N CYS A 161 -6.56 -1.41 4.67
CA CYS A 161 -7.69 -0.50 4.44
C CYS A 161 -8.75 -1.16 3.54
N SER A 162 -10.03 -1.03 3.88
CA SER A 162 -11.14 -1.50 3.05
C SER A 162 -11.11 -0.93 1.63
N ALA A 163 -10.79 0.36 1.47
CA ALA A 163 -10.61 0.98 0.16
C ALA A 163 -9.41 0.40 -0.62
N GLY A 164 -8.35 -0.01 0.07
CA GLY A 164 -7.19 -0.68 -0.52
C GLY A 164 -7.52 -2.10 -0.99
N ILE A 165 -8.31 -2.85 -0.22
CA ILE A 165 -8.79 -4.18 -0.59
C ILE A 165 -9.66 -4.11 -1.86
N LEU A 166 -10.67 -3.23 -1.88
CA LEU A 166 -11.54 -3.05 -3.05
C LEU A 166 -10.76 -2.60 -4.30
N PHE A 167 -9.80 -1.69 -4.14
CA PHE A 167 -8.93 -1.26 -5.23
C PHE A 167 -8.03 -2.41 -5.74
N ALA A 168 -7.47 -3.23 -4.84
CA ALA A 168 -6.67 -4.39 -5.22
C ALA A 168 -7.49 -5.46 -5.95
N GLU A 169 -8.75 -5.70 -5.55
CA GLU A 169 -9.68 -6.57 -6.26
C GLU A 169 -10.03 -6.04 -7.65
N GLU A 170 -10.28 -4.74 -7.78
CA GLU A 170 -10.54 -4.10 -9.07
C GLU A 170 -9.33 -4.24 -10.02
N GLN A 171 -8.13 -3.96 -9.52
CA GLN A 171 -6.89 -4.10 -10.26
C GLN A 171 -6.63 -5.56 -10.66
N ALA A 172 -6.88 -6.51 -9.76
CA ALA A 172 -6.78 -7.95 -10.06
C ALA A 172 -7.76 -8.36 -11.17
N ARG A 173 -9.01 -7.85 -11.14
CA ARG A 173 -10.02 -8.06 -12.20
C ARG A 173 -9.55 -7.51 -13.54
N ASN A 174 -9.06 -6.27 -13.57
CA ASN A 174 -8.57 -5.59 -14.77
C ASN A 174 -7.34 -6.33 -15.37
N LEU A 175 -6.39 -6.77 -14.53
CA LEU A 175 -5.22 -7.54 -14.96
C LEU A 175 -5.60 -8.94 -15.46
N LEU A 176 -6.54 -9.63 -14.80
CA LEU A 176 -7.05 -10.93 -15.23
C LEU A 176 -7.79 -10.85 -16.57
N GLU A 177 -8.57 -9.78 -16.80
CA GLU A 177 -9.21 -9.52 -18.08
C GLU A 177 -8.18 -9.30 -19.20
N LYS A 178 -7.18 -8.44 -18.96
CA LYS A 178 -6.04 -8.22 -19.87
C LYS A 178 -5.33 -9.53 -20.21
N TYR A 179 -5.09 -10.40 -19.21
CA TYR A 179 -4.47 -11.72 -19.40
C TYR A 179 -5.35 -12.69 -20.19
N LYS A 180 -6.68 -12.67 -19.98
CA LYS A 180 -7.65 -13.47 -20.74
C LYS A 180 -7.76 -13.00 -22.20
N ARG A 181 -7.66 -11.69 -22.47
CA ARG A 181 -7.64 -11.08 -23.81
C ARG A 181 -6.39 -11.47 -24.61
N CYS A 182 -5.25 -11.61 -23.97
CA CYS A 182 -4.02 -12.07 -24.62
C CYS A 182 -4.12 -13.57 -25.02
N PRO A 183 -3.78 -13.94 -26.27
CA PRO A 183 -3.84 -15.33 -26.70
C PRO A 183 -2.77 -16.19 -26.01
N PRO A 184 -2.98 -17.51 -25.83
CA PRO A 184 -2.11 -18.36 -25.00
C PRO A 184 -0.61 -18.38 -25.37
N ALA A 185 -0.26 -18.12 -26.63
CA ALA A 185 1.13 -18.09 -27.11
C ALA A 185 1.83 -16.73 -26.93
N LYS A 186 1.12 -15.69 -26.47
CA LYS A 186 1.65 -14.32 -26.28
C LYS A 186 1.58 -13.84 -24.83
N ARG A 187 1.17 -14.71 -23.90
CA ARG A 187 1.11 -14.43 -22.46
C ARG A 187 2.00 -15.38 -21.68
N PRO A 188 2.61 -14.95 -20.55
CA PRO A 188 3.42 -15.81 -19.72
C PRO A 188 2.58 -16.96 -19.12
N ASN A 189 3.23 -18.10 -18.88
CA ASN A 189 2.69 -19.19 -18.07
C ASN A 189 3.28 -19.05 -16.66
N TYR A 190 2.53 -18.44 -15.75
CA TYR A 190 2.98 -18.13 -14.40
C TYR A 190 3.23 -19.38 -13.55
N VAL A 191 2.46 -20.46 -13.78
CA VAL A 191 2.72 -21.78 -13.15
C VAL A 191 4.14 -22.25 -13.43
N LYS A 192 4.63 -22.14 -14.67
CA LYS A 192 6.00 -22.52 -15.04
C LYS A 192 7.09 -21.57 -14.53
N LEU A 193 6.72 -20.32 -14.21
CA LEU A 193 7.63 -19.29 -13.71
C LEU A 193 7.69 -19.26 -12.17
N GLY A 194 7.00 -20.17 -11.49
CA GLY A 194 6.93 -20.22 -10.03
C GLY A 194 6.03 -19.15 -9.40
N THR A 195 5.24 -18.42 -10.20
CA THR A 195 4.44 -17.27 -9.72
C THR A 195 3.01 -17.72 -9.42
N LEU A 196 2.66 -17.76 -8.13
CA LEU A 196 1.33 -18.19 -7.65
C LEU A 196 0.25 -17.13 -7.88
N ALA A 197 0.50 -15.88 -7.45
CA ALA A 197 -0.43 -14.77 -7.47
C ALA A 197 0.08 -13.61 -8.34
N PRO A 198 -0.06 -13.66 -9.68
CA PRO A 198 0.49 -12.65 -10.57
C PRO A 198 -0.32 -11.35 -10.68
N PHE A 199 -1.52 -11.27 -10.06
CA PHE A 199 -2.47 -10.15 -10.19
C PHE A 199 -3.00 -9.61 -8.87
N CYS A 200 -2.71 -10.28 -7.76
CA CYS A 200 -3.16 -9.92 -6.42
C CYS A 200 -2.02 -10.22 -5.44
N TYR A 201 -2.16 -9.75 -4.21
CA TYR A 201 -1.15 -9.92 -3.18
C TYR A 201 -1.72 -10.81 -2.06
N PRO A 202 -1.25 -12.06 -1.90
CA PRO A 202 -1.78 -13.00 -0.90
C PRO A 202 -1.23 -12.71 0.51
N TRP A 203 -1.40 -11.47 1.00
CA TRP A 203 -0.87 -11.01 2.30
C TRP A 203 -1.32 -11.86 3.49
N GLU A 204 -2.60 -12.24 3.51
CA GLU A 204 -3.19 -13.10 4.54
C GLU A 204 -2.56 -14.49 4.57
N GLN A 205 -2.30 -15.10 3.41
CA GLN A 205 -1.63 -16.41 3.36
C GLN A 205 -0.16 -16.27 3.73
N LEU A 206 0.55 -15.31 3.14
CA LEU A 206 1.97 -15.06 3.42
C LEU A 206 2.24 -14.81 4.92
N THR A 207 1.40 -14.02 5.60
CA THR A 207 1.58 -13.78 7.05
C THR A 207 1.27 -15.00 7.90
N ARG A 208 0.27 -15.81 7.56
CA ARG A 208 -0.04 -17.09 8.25
C ARG A 208 1.05 -18.15 8.01
N ASP A 209 1.56 -18.25 6.78
CA ASP A 209 2.64 -19.16 6.43
C ASP A 209 3.91 -18.84 7.24
N TRP A 210 4.24 -17.54 7.40
CA TRP A 210 5.36 -17.11 8.26
C TRP A 210 5.09 -17.30 9.77
N GLU A 211 3.88 -17.04 10.25
CA GLU A 211 3.49 -17.30 11.66
C GLU A 211 3.64 -18.79 12.01
N SER A 212 3.13 -19.67 11.15
CA SER A 212 3.25 -21.13 11.29
C SER A 212 4.71 -21.61 11.27
N ARG A 213 5.57 -21.03 10.43
CA ARG A 213 7.01 -21.36 10.38
C ARG A 213 7.73 -21.06 11.69
N VAL A 214 7.49 -19.89 12.28
CA VAL A 214 8.13 -19.48 13.54
C VAL A 214 7.69 -20.42 14.66
N GLN A 215 6.40 -20.72 14.78
CA GLN A 215 5.85 -21.66 15.76
C GLN A 215 6.46 -23.06 15.62
N ALA A 216 6.51 -23.61 14.39
CA ALA A 216 7.10 -24.93 14.15
C ALA A 216 8.61 -24.99 14.48
N GLN A 217 9.33 -23.89 14.27
CA GLN A 217 10.75 -23.79 14.62
C GLN A 217 10.95 -23.76 16.14
N GLU A 218 10.13 -23.00 16.87
CA GLU A 218 10.12 -23.00 18.34
C GLU A 218 9.84 -24.40 18.91
N GLU A 219 8.78 -25.08 18.44
CA GLU A 219 8.44 -26.45 18.85
C GLU A 219 9.58 -27.45 18.57
N SER A 220 10.25 -27.35 17.41
CA SER A 220 11.39 -28.21 17.07
C SER A 220 12.61 -27.98 17.97
N SER A 221 12.78 -26.76 18.48
CA SER A 221 13.89 -26.40 19.39
C SER A 221 13.62 -26.74 20.85
N ALA A 222 12.35 -26.91 21.22
CA ALA A 222 11.90 -27.18 22.60
C ALA A 222 11.81 -28.68 22.96
N ALA A 223 12.09 -29.59 22.02
CA ALA A 223 12.02 -31.03 22.25
C ALA A 223 13.16 -31.52 23.17
N PRO A 224 12.89 -32.04 24.39
CA PRO A 224 13.93 -32.52 25.27
C PRO A 224 14.49 -33.87 24.77
N SER A 225 15.81 -33.94 24.64
CA SER A 225 16.54 -35.16 24.32
C SER A 225 16.42 -36.20 25.45
N ARG A 226 15.42 -37.08 25.35
CA ARG A 226 15.29 -38.25 26.25
C ARG A 226 16.30 -39.32 25.83
N SER A 227 17.53 -39.20 26.36
CA SER A 227 18.47 -40.32 26.42
C SER A 227 17.88 -41.48 27.21
N GLY A 228 18.25 -42.71 26.85
CA GLY A 228 17.58 -43.93 27.28
C GLY A 228 17.62 -44.23 28.79
N GLY A 229 16.71 -45.11 29.19
CA GLY A 229 16.58 -45.65 30.53
C GLY A 229 15.42 -46.64 30.55
N GLU A 230 15.69 -47.89 30.16
CA GLU A 230 14.76 -49.00 30.36
C GLU A 230 14.51 -49.23 31.85
N ASN A 231 13.26 -49.49 32.21
CA ASN A 231 12.90 -50.56 33.15
C ASN A 231 11.38 -50.79 33.11
N ASP A 232 11.01 -52.05 32.88
CA ASP A 232 9.64 -52.54 33.06
C ASP A 232 9.21 -52.44 34.53
N LEU A 233 7.90 -52.23 34.77
CA LEU A 233 7.13 -53.01 35.74
C LEU A 233 5.62 -52.94 35.39
N ARG A 234 4.84 -53.92 35.87
CA ARG A 234 3.60 -54.40 35.23
C ARG A 234 2.41 -54.40 36.21
N GLY A 235 1.22 -54.03 35.73
CA GLY A 235 -0.06 -54.08 36.46
C GLY A 235 -0.55 -52.70 36.93
N ASP A 236 -1.86 -52.39 36.98
CA ASP A 236 -3.04 -53.18 36.63
C ASP A 236 -4.23 -52.27 36.21
N TRP A 237 -5.25 -52.80 35.52
CA TRP A 237 -6.51 -52.13 35.10
C TRP A 237 -7.61 -52.65 36.06
N VAL A 238 -8.62 -51.94 36.62
CA VAL A 238 -9.88 -51.35 36.09
C VAL A 238 -10.58 -50.45 37.18
N PRO A 239 -11.84 -49.93 37.08
CA PRO A 239 -12.10 -48.48 37.20
C PRO A 239 -13.10 -48.10 38.34
N CYS A 240 -13.48 -46.81 38.45
CA CYS A 240 -14.84 -46.42 38.87
C CYS A 240 -15.13 -44.91 38.67
N ALA A 241 -16.43 -44.59 38.54
CA ALA A 241 -17.04 -43.25 38.52
C ALA A 241 -18.37 -43.34 39.33
N PRO A 242 -19.27 -42.33 39.41
CA PRO A 242 -19.11 -40.86 39.52
C PRO A 242 -19.91 -40.23 40.70
N THR A 243 -19.60 -38.97 41.07
CA THR A 243 -20.48 -37.94 41.71
C THR A 243 -21.20 -38.23 43.06
N PRO A 244 -21.62 -37.18 43.80
CA PRO A 244 -22.99 -36.67 43.62
C PRO A 244 -23.11 -35.13 43.55
N GLU A 245 -24.27 -34.66 43.08
CA GLU A 245 -24.66 -33.26 42.90
C GLU A 245 -25.05 -32.54 44.21
N LYS A 246 -25.18 -31.21 44.14
CA LYS A 246 -26.30 -30.52 44.83
C LYS A 246 -26.80 -29.28 44.08
N THR A 247 -27.96 -29.43 43.47
CA THR A 247 -28.76 -28.37 42.83
C THR A 247 -29.61 -27.61 43.84
N ARG A 248 -29.82 -26.29 43.62
CA ARG A 248 -31.02 -25.48 43.90
C ARG A 248 -30.69 -24.00 43.65
N GLN A 249 -31.56 -23.12 43.16
CA GLN A 249 -32.70 -23.13 42.23
C GLN A 249 -33.18 -21.65 42.17
N VAL A 250 -33.83 -21.28 41.07
CA VAL A 250 -34.37 -19.94 40.76
C VAL A 250 -35.55 -19.56 41.68
N SER A 251 -35.80 -18.25 41.86
CA SER A 251 -37.17 -17.71 42.07
C SER A 251 -37.25 -16.27 41.55
N ASP A 252 -38.31 -15.96 40.81
CA ASP A 252 -38.66 -14.63 40.26
C ASP A 252 -39.41 -13.76 41.30
N GLU A 253 -39.53 -12.44 41.06
CA GLU A 253 -40.82 -11.73 40.82
C GLU A 253 -40.67 -10.18 40.73
N VAL A 254 -41.19 -9.60 39.62
CA VAL A 254 -42.18 -8.49 39.50
C VAL A 254 -42.19 -7.39 40.62
N ASP A 255 -42.09 -6.08 40.35
CA ASP A 255 -43.09 -5.25 39.62
C ASP A 255 -42.61 -3.82 39.19
N SER A 256 -43.44 -3.16 38.35
CA SER A 256 -43.63 -1.72 37.98
C SER A 256 -42.84 -0.61 38.74
N SER A 257 -42.46 0.54 38.18
CA SER A 257 -43.08 1.45 37.18
C SER A 257 -42.06 2.58 36.78
N LEU A 258 -42.23 3.55 35.85
CA LEU A 258 -43.25 3.93 34.86
C LEU A 258 -42.62 4.84 33.73
N HIS A 259 -43.43 5.66 33.06
CA HIS A 259 -43.22 6.58 31.90
C HIS A 259 -42.28 7.80 32.08
N ASP A 260 -41.64 8.28 30.98
CA ASP A 260 -42.25 9.33 30.13
C ASP A 260 -41.67 9.36 28.69
N SER A 261 -42.42 9.93 27.74
CA SER A 261 -42.20 9.89 26.29
C SER A 261 -42.12 11.29 25.68
N HIS A 262 -41.46 11.50 24.53
CA HIS A 262 -41.92 12.46 23.51
C HIS A 262 -41.22 12.34 22.14
N GLU A 263 -42.03 12.00 21.13
CA GLU A 263 -41.91 12.35 19.70
C GLU A 263 -42.96 13.46 19.43
N PRO A 264 -42.89 14.28 18.34
CA PRO A 264 -43.43 13.82 17.04
C PRO A 264 -42.82 14.41 15.73
N GLU A 265 -42.69 13.54 14.74
CA GLU A 265 -43.24 13.61 13.34
C GLU A 265 -43.03 14.85 12.44
N GLY A 266 -42.65 14.62 11.17
CA GLY A 266 -42.52 15.67 10.14
C GLY A 266 -42.17 15.20 8.71
N VAL A 267 -42.86 14.18 8.20
CA VAL A 267 -42.67 13.46 6.92
C VAL A 267 -42.45 14.33 5.66
N MET A 268 -41.48 13.94 4.80
CA MET A 268 -41.69 13.86 3.33
C MET A 268 -40.66 12.95 2.62
N ASP A 269 -41.13 11.79 2.15
CA ASP A 269 -40.36 10.84 1.32
C ASP A 269 -40.57 11.08 -0.18
N THR A 270 -39.55 10.81 -1.00
CA THR A 270 -39.74 10.06 -2.26
C THR A 270 -38.43 9.37 -2.71
N GLU A 271 -38.31 8.09 -2.33
CA GLU A 271 -37.72 6.98 -3.11
C GLU A 271 -36.27 7.06 -3.65
N GLY A 272 -35.35 6.39 -2.94
CA GLY A 272 -34.14 5.79 -3.49
C GLY A 272 -34.17 4.26 -3.32
N LEU A 273 -34.01 3.51 -4.41
CA LEU A 273 -34.19 2.04 -4.39
C LEU A 273 -33.11 1.33 -3.56
N ALA A 274 -33.53 0.60 -2.52
CA ALA A 274 -32.63 -0.06 -1.58
C ALA A 274 -31.92 -1.30 -2.15
N GLN A 275 -30.65 -1.49 -1.78
CA GLN A 275 -30.01 -2.80 -1.72
C GLN A 275 -29.46 -3.03 -0.31
N ALA A 276 -29.69 -4.25 0.21
CA ALA A 276 -29.60 -4.57 1.62
C ALA A 276 -28.24 -4.24 2.25
N GLY A 277 -28.28 -3.45 3.33
CA GLY A 277 -27.16 -3.37 4.26
C GLY A 277 -27.07 -4.65 5.08
N THR A 278 -25.90 -5.28 5.12
CA THR A 278 -25.61 -6.31 6.11
C THR A 278 -25.25 -5.61 7.41
N GLU A 279 -26.14 -5.68 8.39
CA GLU A 279 -25.88 -5.22 9.75
C GLU A 279 -24.67 -5.97 10.33
N TRP A 280 -23.65 -5.24 10.77
CA TRP A 280 -22.60 -5.80 11.61
C TRP A 280 -23.13 -5.94 13.04
N GLY A 281 -23.89 -7.02 13.26
CA GLY A 281 -24.20 -7.48 14.61
C GLY A 281 -22.91 -7.76 15.37
N SER A 282 -22.82 -7.25 16.61
CA SER A 282 -21.68 -7.40 17.50
C SER A 282 -21.57 -8.84 18.04
N GLY A 283 -21.12 -9.76 17.20
CA GLY A 283 -20.73 -11.12 17.60
C GLY A 283 -19.28 -11.14 18.08
N GLN A 284 -19.07 -11.28 19.39
CA GLN A 284 -17.78 -11.71 19.92
C GLN A 284 -17.63 -13.20 19.65
N ASP A 285 -16.73 -13.61 18.75
CA ASP A 285 -16.17 -14.97 18.74
C ASP A 285 -14.82 -15.03 17.98
N ALA A 286 -13.88 -15.80 18.54
CA ALA A 286 -12.56 -16.17 17.99
C ALA A 286 -11.62 -15.04 17.48
N THR A 287 -10.84 -14.43 18.39
CA THR A 287 -9.85 -13.38 18.09
C THR A 287 -8.58 -13.87 17.37
N GLY A 288 -8.67 -14.16 16.07
CA GLY A 288 -7.51 -14.27 15.19
C GLY A 288 -6.95 -12.89 14.82
N SER A 289 -5.73 -12.56 15.25
CA SER A 289 -5.00 -11.30 15.06
C SER A 289 -5.01 -10.73 13.61
N LEU A 290 -5.95 -9.84 13.27
CA LEU A 290 -6.12 -9.30 11.91
C LEU A 290 -4.81 -8.75 11.30
N LEU A 291 -4.66 -8.91 9.97
CA LEU A 291 -3.56 -8.33 9.20
C LEU A 291 -3.45 -6.82 9.46
N CYS A 292 -2.27 -6.34 9.81
CA CYS A 292 -2.05 -4.93 10.13
C CYS A 292 -0.75 -4.38 9.50
N VAL A 293 -0.72 -3.07 9.22
CA VAL A 293 0.51 -2.39 8.77
C VAL A 293 1.15 -1.67 9.96
N LEU A 294 2.41 -2.00 10.26
CA LEU A 294 3.16 -1.41 11.36
C LEU A 294 3.53 0.05 11.04
N ARG A 295 2.74 1.01 11.55
CA ARG A 295 2.99 2.47 11.39
C ARG A 295 3.73 3.12 12.57
N ARG A 296 4.11 2.37 13.61
CA ARG A 296 4.68 2.89 14.86
C ARG A 296 6.13 3.35 14.67
N ARG A 297 6.35 4.67 14.59
CA ARG A 297 7.69 5.28 14.35
C ARG A 297 8.84 4.74 15.24
N PRO A 298 8.70 4.56 16.56
CA PRO A 298 9.75 3.92 17.37
C PRO A 298 10.20 2.54 16.86
N SER A 299 9.25 1.64 16.61
CA SER A 299 9.52 0.30 16.10
C SER A 299 10.10 0.34 14.68
N LEU A 300 9.60 1.23 13.82
CA LEU A 300 10.15 1.41 12.48
C LEU A 300 11.59 1.97 12.50
N LYS A 301 11.94 2.86 13.43
CA LYS A 301 13.32 3.35 13.62
C LYS A 301 14.27 2.23 14.09
N GLN A 302 13.79 1.33 14.93
CA GLN A 302 14.54 0.15 15.38
C GLN A 302 14.79 -0.82 14.21
N LEU A 303 13.75 -1.12 13.42
CA LEU A 303 13.89 -1.93 12.20
C LEU A 303 14.80 -1.25 11.15
N SER A 304 14.71 0.08 10.98
CA SER A 304 15.57 0.87 10.10
C SER A 304 17.05 0.73 10.47
N ALA A 305 17.36 0.78 11.77
CA ALA A 305 18.71 0.56 12.29
C ALA A 305 19.25 -0.85 11.98
N TRP A 306 18.40 -1.88 12.08
CA TRP A 306 18.78 -3.26 11.80
C TRP A 306 18.90 -3.60 10.31
N CYS A 307 18.15 -2.92 9.43
CA CYS A 307 18.24 -3.06 7.97
C CYS A 307 19.40 -2.26 7.35
N GLY A 308 20.00 -1.32 8.08
CA GLY A 308 21.12 -0.52 7.59
C GLY A 308 22.41 -1.35 7.44
N PRO A 309 23.34 -0.95 6.54
CA PRO A 309 24.67 -1.55 6.51
C PRO A 309 25.37 -1.38 7.86
N GLY A 310 26.09 -2.42 8.30
CA GLY A 310 26.91 -2.37 9.50
C GLY A 310 27.96 -1.23 9.47
N PRO A 311 28.54 -0.86 10.64
CA PRO A 311 29.33 0.38 10.83
C PRO A 311 30.66 0.51 10.05
N GLY A 312 30.96 -0.40 9.10
CA GLY A 312 32.17 -0.41 8.29
C GLY A 312 32.17 0.58 7.11
N ASP A 313 31.11 0.58 6.30
CA ASP A 313 31.19 1.05 4.89
C ASP A 313 30.86 2.53 4.66
N SER A 314 30.45 3.28 5.69
CA SER A 314 30.09 4.69 5.52
C SER A 314 30.37 5.56 6.74
N TRP A 315 30.94 6.73 6.48
CA TRP A 315 31.09 7.82 7.46
C TRP A 315 29.75 8.28 8.06
N ALA A 316 28.62 8.03 7.37
CA ALA A 316 27.28 8.28 7.89
C ALA A 316 26.83 7.22 8.90
N ALA A 317 27.15 5.94 8.67
CA ALA A 317 26.80 4.83 9.58
C ALA A 317 27.52 4.95 10.95
N ARG A 318 28.72 5.56 10.98
CA ARG A 318 29.41 5.89 12.25
C ARG A 318 28.70 6.95 13.08
N ARG A 319 27.80 7.76 12.51
CA ARG A 319 27.00 8.72 13.28
C ARG A 319 25.74 8.10 13.89
N THR A 320 25.12 7.13 13.24
CA THR A 320 23.93 6.43 13.77
C THR A 320 24.26 5.48 14.92
N SER A 321 25.44 4.84 14.92
CA SER A 321 25.87 3.97 16.05
C SER A 321 26.18 4.73 17.34
N SER A 322 26.34 6.06 17.30
CA SER A 322 26.85 6.87 18.43
C SER A 322 25.83 7.14 19.55
N ARG A 323 24.57 6.72 19.43
CA ARG A 323 23.52 6.95 20.45
C ARG A 323 22.59 5.75 20.66
N GLY A 324 22.95 4.89 21.62
CA GLY A 324 22.01 4.01 22.34
C GLY A 324 21.18 3.05 21.46
N GLN A 325 21.76 2.53 20.38
CA GLN A 325 21.07 1.57 19.52
C GLN A 325 21.00 0.22 20.23
N GLN A 326 19.79 -0.33 20.37
CA GLN A 326 19.60 -1.70 20.84
C GLN A 326 20.05 -2.67 19.73
N GLU A 327 20.98 -3.57 20.06
CA GLU A 327 21.42 -4.61 19.14
C GLU A 327 20.24 -5.53 18.75
N LEU A 328 20.40 -6.26 17.64
CA LEU A 328 19.40 -7.24 17.20
C LEU A 328 19.47 -8.47 18.12
N THR A 329 18.74 -8.44 19.24
CA THR A 329 18.64 -9.58 20.17
C THR A 329 17.33 -10.35 19.95
N PRO A 330 17.30 -11.68 20.19
CA PRO A 330 16.09 -12.49 20.02
C PRO A 330 14.90 -11.99 20.84
N GLU A 331 15.14 -11.51 22.06
CA GLU A 331 14.11 -11.01 22.97
C GLU A 331 13.47 -9.71 22.44
N ALA A 332 14.28 -8.84 21.82
CA ALA A 332 13.79 -7.63 21.17
C ALA A 332 12.88 -8.00 19.98
N CYS A 333 13.29 -8.97 19.15
CA CYS A 333 12.47 -9.49 18.05
C CYS A 333 11.15 -10.10 18.57
N LEU A 334 11.21 -11.00 19.55
CA LEU A 334 10.03 -11.65 20.14
C LEU A 334 9.07 -10.64 20.78
N SER A 335 9.57 -9.59 21.45
CA SER A 335 8.72 -8.55 22.04
C SER A 335 7.90 -7.76 21.00
N ILE A 336 8.45 -7.60 19.78
CA ILE A 336 7.77 -6.96 18.66
C ILE A 336 6.74 -7.92 18.04
N LEU A 337 7.11 -9.18 17.85
CA LEU A 337 6.24 -10.20 17.24
C LEU A 337 5.06 -10.58 18.13
N ALA A 338 5.27 -10.75 19.45
CA ALA A 338 4.20 -11.02 20.41
C ALA A 338 3.12 -9.92 20.43
N ARG A 339 3.49 -8.68 20.06
CA ARG A 339 2.54 -7.56 19.93
C ARG A 339 1.87 -7.50 18.55
N PHE A 340 2.52 -7.99 17.51
CA PHE A 340 2.14 -7.81 16.10
C PHE A 340 2.50 -9.04 15.24
N PRO A 341 1.87 -10.21 15.45
CA PRO A 341 2.29 -11.47 14.81
C PRO A 341 2.07 -11.46 13.29
N ARG A 342 0.93 -10.93 12.81
CA ARG A 342 0.59 -10.79 11.38
C ARG A 342 0.72 -9.35 10.89
N ALA A 343 1.87 -8.73 11.16
CA ALA A 343 2.18 -7.39 10.68
C ALA A 343 2.96 -7.37 9.36
N LEU A 344 2.63 -6.37 8.54
CA LEU A 344 3.39 -5.96 7.37
C LEU A 344 4.15 -4.66 7.65
N VAL A 345 5.35 -4.55 7.07
CA VAL A 345 6.19 -3.34 7.09
C VAL A 345 6.38 -2.89 5.65
N TRP A 346 6.17 -1.60 5.36
CA TRP A 346 6.56 -1.05 4.05
C TRP A 346 8.07 -0.85 3.99
N VAL A 347 8.66 -1.20 2.86
CA VAL A 347 10.10 -1.13 2.61
C VAL A 347 10.37 -0.46 1.28
N SER A 348 11.37 0.41 1.28
CA SER A 348 11.97 0.93 0.04
C SER A 348 13.09 0.00 -0.42
N LEU A 349 13.21 -0.19 -1.72
CA LEU A 349 14.08 -1.18 -2.35
C LEU A 349 14.84 -0.52 -3.51
N SER A 350 16.17 -0.48 -3.42
CA SER A 350 17.05 -0.02 -4.50
C SER A 350 17.77 -1.22 -5.11
N LEU A 351 17.61 -1.47 -6.41
CA LEU A 351 18.42 -2.47 -7.11
C LEU A 351 19.91 -2.09 -7.09
N LEU A 352 20.79 -3.07 -6.83
CA LEU A 352 22.25 -2.85 -6.83
C LEU A 352 22.83 -2.70 -8.25
N ARG A 353 22.15 -3.29 -9.24
CA ARG A 353 22.60 -3.42 -10.63
C ARG A 353 21.43 -3.14 -11.59
N LYS A 354 21.71 -3.15 -12.89
CA LYS A 354 20.72 -2.85 -13.94
C LYS A 354 19.47 -3.75 -13.83
N GLY A 355 18.32 -3.11 -13.77
CA GLY A 355 16.99 -3.72 -13.81
C GLY A 355 15.92 -2.64 -13.59
N SER A 356 14.68 -2.95 -13.90
CA SER A 356 13.51 -2.20 -13.42
C SER A 356 12.62 -3.19 -12.66
N PRO A 357 12.26 -2.93 -11.39
CA PRO A 357 11.28 -3.74 -10.69
C PRO A 357 9.90 -3.49 -11.27
N GLU A 358 9.07 -4.53 -11.37
CA GLU A 358 7.67 -4.41 -11.84
C GLU A 358 6.71 -4.49 -10.64
N PRO A 359 5.48 -3.94 -10.72
CA PRO A 359 4.42 -4.25 -9.76
C PRO A 359 4.18 -5.77 -9.66
N HIS A 360 3.80 -6.26 -8.48
CA HIS A 360 3.73 -7.70 -8.15
C HIS A 360 5.08 -8.46 -8.24
N THR A 361 6.22 -7.75 -8.27
CA THR A 361 7.53 -8.38 -8.06
C THR A 361 7.61 -9.00 -6.67
N MET A 362 8.08 -10.25 -6.61
CA MET A 362 8.29 -10.99 -5.38
C MET A 362 9.60 -10.56 -4.70
N ILE A 363 9.54 -10.33 -3.39
CA ILE A 363 10.70 -10.06 -2.53
C ILE A 363 11.05 -11.37 -1.83
N CYS A 364 12.25 -11.88 -2.04
CA CYS A 364 12.71 -13.19 -1.57
C CYS A 364 13.95 -13.06 -0.68
N VAL A 365 14.06 -13.97 0.30
CA VAL A 365 15.25 -14.12 1.15
C VAL A 365 16.40 -14.71 0.33
N PRO A 366 17.61 -14.10 0.34
CA PRO A 366 18.78 -14.68 -0.31
C PRO A 366 19.29 -15.89 0.48
N ALA A 367 19.76 -16.92 -0.22
CA ALA A 367 20.47 -18.04 0.40
C ALA A 367 21.93 -17.64 0.70
N LYS A 368 22.61 -18.40 1.57
CA LYS A 368 24.01 -18.12 1.96
C LYS A 368 24.94 -18.18 0.75
N GLU A 369 24.66 -19.08 -0.18
CA GLU A 369 25.38 -19.27 -1.43
C GLU A 369 25.24 -18.05 -2.36
N ASP A 370 24.06 -17.42 -2.38
CA ASP A 370 23.81 -16.24 -3.21
C ASP A 370 24.65 -15.05 -2.74
N LEU A 371 24.76 -14.87 -1.42
CA LEU A 371 25.56 -13.82 -0.77
C LEU A 371 27.06 -14.07 -0.96
N LEU A 372 27.52 -15.30 -0.76
CA LEU A 372 28.91 -15.69 -1.04
C LEU A 372 29.29 -15.45 -2.51
N GLN A 373 28.41 -15.76 -3.47
CA GLN A 373 28.65 -15.47 -4.88
C GLN A 373 28.72 -13.96 -5.17
N LEU A 374 27.87 -13.15 -4.55
CA LEU A 374 27.88 -11.68 -4.71
C LEU A 374 29.15 -11.05 -4.13
N SER A 375 29.70 -11.58 -3.03
CA SER A 375 30.97 -11.11 -2.47
C SER A 375 32.19 -11.51 -3.30
N GLN A 376 32.12 -12.63 -4.04
CA GLN A 376 33.17 -13.10 -4.95
C GLN A 376 33.15 -12.38 -6.31
N ASP A 377 31.97 -12.20 -6.91
CA ASP A 377 31.79 -11.48 -8.16
C ASP A 377 30.80 -10.31 -7.99
N PRO A 378 31.30 -9.06 -7.90
CA PRO A 378 30.44 -7.88 -7.85
C PRO A 378 29.51 -7.70 -9.06
N LEU A 379 29.80 -8.32 -10.22
CA LEU A 379 28.96 -8.28 -11.42
C LEU A 379 27.83 -9.33 -11.40
N TYR A 380 27.83 -10.24 -10.41
CA TYR A 380 26.83 -11.27 -10.29
C TYR A 380 25.41 -10.68 -10.21
N CYS A 381 24.58 -11.04 -11.17
CA CYS A 381 23.22 -10.51 -11.27
C CYS A 381 22.23 -11.18 -10.30
N GLY A 382 22.60 -12.30 -9.69
CA GLY A 382 21.73 -13.16 -8.88
C GLY A 382 21.41 -14.50 -9.57
N PRO A 383 20.86 -15.48 -8.84
CA PRO A 383 20.55 -16.80 -9.37
C PRO A 383 19.35 -16.79 -10.33
N GLN A 384 19.16 -17.89 -11.05
CA GLN A 384 17.98 -18.13 -11.88
C GLN A 384 17.09 -19.22 -11.26
N GLU A 385 15.79 -18.92 -11.11
CA GLU A 385 14.77 -19.87 -10.65
C GLU A 385 14.61 -21.04 -11.61
N SER A 386 14.47 -22.25 -11.06
CA SER A 386 14.20 -23.46 -11.84
C SER A 386 12.81 -23.41 -12.51
N LYS A 387 12.64 -24.10 -13.63
CA LYS A 387 11.34 -24.13 -14.34
C LYS A 387 10.40 -25.11 -13.67
N HIS A 388 9.32 -24.58 -13.11
CA HIS A 388 8.29 -25.35 -12.44
C HIS A 388 7.48 -26.21 -13.42
N SER A 389 7.01 -27.37 -12.93
CA SER A 389 6.16 -28.27 -13.72
C SER A 389 4.73 -27.72 -13.82
N ASP A 390 4.03 -27.99 -14.93
CA ASP A 390 2.65 -27.54 -15.15
C ASP A 390 1.70 -28.76 -15.19
N PRO A 391 1.22 -29.23 -14.02
CA PRO A 391 0.32 -30.39 -13.94
C PRO A 391 -1.10 -30.07 -14.46
N PHE A 392 -1.43 -28.79 -14.62
CA PHE A 392 -2.77 -28.34 -15.01
C PHE A 392 -2.97 -28.32 -16.52
N LYS A 393 -1.89 -28.16 -17.32
CA LYS A 393 -1.94 -28.19 -18.80
C LYS A 393 -2.65 -29.42 -19.36
N SER A 394 -2.41 -30.60 -18.81
CA SER A 394 -3.04 -31.86 -19.25
C SER A 394 -4.54 -31.89 -18.90
N LYS A 395 -4.90 -31.48 -17.68
CA LYS A 395 -6.29 -31.37 -17.21
C LYS A 395 -7.10 -30.40 -18.08
N ILE A 396 -6.55 -29.22 -18.37
CA ILE A 396 -7.18 -28.21 -19.24
C ILE A 396 -7.36 -28.71 -20.67
N ARG A 397 -6.40 -29.47 -21.22
CA ARG A 397 -6.53 -30.10 -22.54
C ARG A 397 -7.71 -31.09 -22.56
N LYS A 398 -7.76 -32.03 -21.60
CA LYS A 398 -8.87 -33.00 -21.47
C LYS A 398 -10.22 -32.30 -21.33
N GLN A 399 -10.31 -31.22 -20.57
CA GLN A 399 -11.55 -30.44 -20.41
C GLN A 399 -11.99 -29.74 -21.71
N LYS A 400 -11.05 -29.19 -22.48
CA LYS A 400 -11.34 -28.61 -23.82
C LYS A 400 -11.81 -29.68 -24.81
N GLU A 401 -11.21 -30.87 -24.77
CA GLU A 401 -11.62 -32.02 -25.60
C GLU A 401 -13.03 -32.50 -25.21
N LYS A 402 -13.32 -32.67 -23.91
CA LYS A 402 -14.67 -33.00 -23.41
C LYS A 402 -15.72 -31.98 -23.86
N LYS A 403 -15.47 -30.67 -23.66
CA LYS A 403 -16.38 -29.59 -24.09
C LYS A 403 -16.59 -29.53 -25.60
N LYS A 404 -15.61 -29.97 -26.40
CA LYS A 404 -15.74 -30.11 -27.87
C LYS A 404 -16.62 -31.30 -28.26
N ILE A 405 -16.59 -32.40 -27.49
CA ILE A 405 -17.46 -33.57 -27.69
C ILE A 405 -18.90 -33.24 -27.29
N GLU A 406 -19.11 -32.66 -26.11
CA GLU A 406 -20.43 -32.22 -25.62
C GLU A 406 -21.11 -31.26 -26.62
N LYS A 407 -20.37 -30.27 -27.15
CA LYS A 407 -20.89 -29.32 -28.17
C LYS A 407 -21.17 -29.97 -29.53
N ARG A 408 -20.60 -31.15 -29.83
CA ARG A 408 -20.96 -31.94 -31.03
C ARG A 408 -22.22 -32.75 -30.78
N GLN A 409 -22.34 -33.39 -29.62
CA GLN A 409 -23.53 -34.14 -29.22
C GLN A 409 -24.78 -33.23 -29.13
N SER A 410 -24.65 -32.06 -28.49
CA SER A 410 -25.75 -31.08 -28.40
C SER A 410 -26.17 -30.48 -29.76
N ARG A 411 -25.30 -30.52 -30.77
CA ARG A 411 -25.62 -30.14 -32.15
C ARG A 411 -26.26 -31.26 -32.97
N GLY A 412 -26.07 -32.52 -32.57
CA GLY A 412 -26.72 -33.68 -33.19
C GLY A 412 -28.16 -33.88 -32.72
N CYS A 413 -28.47 -33.55 -31.46
CA CYS A 413 -29.83 -33.69 -30.92
C CYS A 413 -30.78 -32.51 -31.21
N ALA A 414 -30.29 -31.40 -31.78
CA ALA A 414 -31.09 -30.19 -32.04
C ALA A 414 -32.11 -30.32 -33.20
N ALA A 415 -32.51 -31.55 -33.56
CA ALA A 415 -33.54 -31.86 -34.54
C ALA A 415 -34.85 -32.36 -33.91
N SER A 416 -34.91 -32.48 -32.58
CA SER A 416 -36.15 -32.76 -31.85
C SER A 416 -36.17 -32.05 -30.50
N GLU A 417 -37.38 -31.66 -30.08
CA GLU A 417 -37.79 -31.13 -28.78
C GLU A 417 -37.41 -29.69 -28.39
N SER A 418 -38.38 -29.09 -27.70
CA SER A 418 -38.52 -27.66 -27.43
C SER A 418 -38.24 -27.30 -25.97
N LEU A 419 -37.80 -26.05 -25.78
CA LEU A 419 -38.06 -25.23 -24.59
C LEU A 419 -37.97 -25.91 -23.20
N THR A 420 -36.75 -26.09 -22.68
CA THR A 420 -36.48 -25.79 -21.26
C THR A 420 -35.22 -24.94 -21.12
N ALA A 421 -35.41 -23.68 -20.74
CA ALA A 421 -34.32 -22.74 -20.49
C ALA A 421 -33.65 -23.05 -19.14
N ARG A 422 -32.75 -24.03 -19.11
CA ARG A 422 -31.94 -24.32 -17.91
C ARG A 422 -30.92 -23.20 -17.71
N GLY A 423 -31.16 -22.35 -16.72
CA GLY A 423 -30.26 -21.25 -16.34
C GLY A 423 -28.84 -21.74 -16.03
N PRO A 424 -27.83 -20.87 -16.15
CA PRO A 424 -26.43 -21.26 -15.95
C PRO A 424 -26.22 -21.67 -14.49
N THR A 425 -26.07 -22.97 -14.25
CA THR A 425 -25.58 -23.47 -12.96
C THR A 425 -24.21 -22.84 -12.67
N ALA A 426 -23.98 -22.47 -11.42
CA ALA A 426 -22.76 -21.81 -10.95
C ALA A 426 -21.54 -22.75 -11.00
N GLY A 427 -21.11 -23.11 -12.21
CA GLY A 427 -19.93 -23.92 -12.43
C GLY A 427 -18.68 -23.14 -12.07
N HIS A 428 -17.80 -23.76 -11.27
CA HIS A 428 -16.51 -23.19 -10.91
C HIS A 428 -15.80 -22.58 -12.14
N PRO A 429 -15.24 -21.36 -12.02
CA PRO A 429 -14.67 -20.64 -13.15
C PRO A 429 -13.60 -21.47 -13.83
N ALA A 430 -13.73 -21.68 -15.14
CA ALA A 430 -12.90 -22.61 -15.88
C ALA A 430 -11.40 -22.27 -15.72
N PRO A 431 -10.54 -23.25 -15.36
CA PRO A 431 -9.13 -23.00 -15.05
C PRO A 431 -8.42 -22.38 -16.25
N THR A 432 -7.91 -21.16 -16.06
CA THR A 432 -7.30 -20.38 -17.14
C THR A 432 -5.86 -20.84 -17.32
N GLN A 433 -5.56 -21.39 -18.51
CA GLN A 433 -4.24 -21.93 -18.85
C GLN A 433 -3.11 -20.92 -18.57
N GLY A 434 -2.17 -21.32 -17.70
CA GLY A 434 -1.04 -20.50 -17.27
C GLY A 434 -1.21 -19.79 -15.93
N LEU A 435 -2.35 -19.99 -15.25
CA LEU A 435 -2.61 -19.58 -13.86
C LEU A 435 -2.80 -20.80 -12.96
N TRP A 436 -2.49 -20.64 -11.68
CA TRP A 436 -2.79 -21.63 -10.65
C TRP A 436 -4.31 -21.69 -10.40
N PRO A 437 -4.93 -22.88 -10.31
CA PRO A 437 -6.34 -23.04 -10.00
C PRO A 437 -6.58 -23.32 -8.50
N GLY A 438 -7.63 -22.73 -7.94
CA GLY A 438 -8.05 -23.00 -6.56
C GLY A 438 -7.26 -22.21 -5.50
N PRO A 439 -7.32 -22.61 -4.22
CA PRO A 439 -6.51 -22.00 -3.17
C PRO A 439 -5.02 -22.19 -3.47
N LEU A 440 -4.22 -21.17 -3.17
CA LEU A 440 -2.77 -21.25 -3.32
C LEU A 440 -2.18 -22.28 -2.33
N PRO A 441 -1.08 -22.96 -2.69
CA PRO A 441 -0.28 -23.73 -1.73
C PRO A 441 0.46 -22.76 -0.78
N ASP A 442 1.26 -23.28 0.15
CA ASP A 442 2.21 -22.47 0.92
C ASP A 442 2.97 -21.52 -0.01
N VAL A 443 2.75 -20.23 0.19
CA VAL A 443 3.24 -19.16 -0.67
C VAL A 443 4.73 -18.93 -0.45
N THR A 444 5.23 -19.29 0.73
CA THR A 444 6.60 -19.06 1.18
C THR A 444 7.58 -20.16 0.72
N SER A 445 7.16 -21.43 0.60
CA SER A 445 8.02 -22.55 0.12
C SER A 445 7.95 -22.83 -1.39
N HIS A 446 7.01 -22.25 -2.14
CA HIS A 446 6.75 -22.64 -3.53
C HIS A 446 7.95 -22.47 -4.48
N CYS A 447 8.90 -21.58 -4.17
CA CYS A 447 10.05 -21.29 -5.02
C CYS A 447 11.37 -21.69 -4.36
N SER A 448 12.44 -21.73 -5.15
CA SER A 448 13.79 -22.09 -4.66
C SER A 448 14.36 -21.09 -3.64
N ARG A 449 13.70 -19.94 -3.42
CA ARG A 449 14.03 -18.92 -2.42
C ARG A 449 12.76 -18.51 -1.68
N VAL A 450 12.85 -18.37 -0.36
CA VAL A 450 11.69 -18.13 0.52
C VAL A 450 11.09 -16.76 0.25
N LEU A 451 9.75 -16.69 0.12
CA LEU A 451 9.06 -15.44 -0.16
C LEU A 451 8.84 -14.61 1.12
N LEU A 452 9.38 -13.38 1.11
CA LEU A 452 9.32 -12.42 2.21
C LEU A 452 8.19 -11.37 2.03
N GLY A 453 7.85 -11.03 0.80
CA GLY A 453 6.85 -10.00 0.51
C GLY A 453 6.67 -9.68 -0.97
N PHE A 454 6.00 -8.57 -1.28
CA PHE A 454 5.72 -8.13 -2.64
C PHE A 454 5.90 -6.61 -2.83
N VAL A 455 6.32 -6.23 -4.03
CA VAL A 455 6.40 -4.85 -4.52
C VAL A 455 5.02 -4.40 -5.01
N THR A 456 4.52 -3.26 -4.50
CA THR A 456 3.27 -2.65 -4.98
C THR A 456 3.54 -1.60 -6.06
N GLN A 457 4.57 -0.76 -5.86
CA GLN A 457 5.05 0.21 -6.84
C GLN A 457 6.50 -0.12 -7.23
N GLY A 458 6.78 -0.29 -8.52
CA GLY A 458 8.13 -0.53 -9.02
C GLY A 458 8.32 0.05 -10.41
N ASP A 459 9.42 0.78 -10.62
CA ASP A 459 9.86 1.29 -11.92
C ASP A 459 11.33 1.78 -11.82
N PHE A 460 11.88 2.28 -12.91
CA PHE A 460 13.17 2.97 -12.95
C PHE A 460 13.05 4.40 -12.40
N SER A 461 13.80 4.74 -11.35
CA SER A 461 13.83 6.11 -10.83
C SER A 461 14.87 6.95 -11.57
N MET A 462 14.39 7.89 -12.39
CA MET A 462 15.24 8.91 -13.02
C MET A 462 15.97 9.79 -12.01
N ALA A 463 15.47 9.87 -10.77
CA ALA A 463 16.06 10.67 -9.71
C ALA A 463 17.10 9.93 -8.84
N VAL A 464 17.40 8.65 -9.14
CA VAL A 464 18.57 7.91 -8.62
C VAL A 464 19.46 7.39 -9.75
N GLY A 465 18.86 6.99 -10.88
CA GLY A 465 19.54 6.32 -11.99
C GLY A 465 19.51 4.79 -11.90
N CYS A 466 18.67 4.22 -11.04
CA CYS A 466 18.50 2.78 -10.86
C CYS A 466 17.02 2.39 -10.70
N GLY A 467 16.73 1.08 -10.73
CA GLY A 467 15.40 0.56 -10.44
C GLY A 467 15.08 0.68 -8.95
N GLU A 468 13.95 1.30 -8.64
CA GLU A 468 13.48 1.61 -7.30
C GLU A 468 12.07 1.06 -7.11
N ALA A 469 11.84 0.42 -5.97
CA ALA A 469 10.57 -0.18 -5.61
C ALA A 469 10.15 0.20 -4.19
N LEU A 470 8.83 0.21 -4.00
CA LEU A 470 8.16 0.25 -2.73
C LEU A 470 7.32 -1.03 -2.62
N GLY A 471 7.45 -1.74 -1.50
CA GLY A 471 6.72 -2.97 -1.25
C GLY A 471 6.41 -3.17 0.22
N PHE A 472 5.71 -4.26 0.52
CA PHE A 472 5.44 -4.70 1.88
C PHE A 472 6.05 -6.09 2.11
N VAL A 473 6.65 -6.26 3.28
CA VAL A 473 7.23 -7.52 3.75
C VAL A 473 6.60 -7.94 5.06
N SER A 474 6.58 -9.25 5.33
CA SER A 474 6.15 -9.74 6.65
C SER A 474 7.17 -9.37 7.72
N LEU A 475 6.69 -8.90 8.88
CA LEU A 475 7.53 -8.54 10.01
C LEU A 475 8.25 -9.77 10.61
N THR A 476 7.56 -10.92 10.67
CA THR A 476 8.13 -12.21 11.09
C THR A 476 9.29 -12.62 10.19
N GLY A 477 9.05 -12.74 8.87
CA GLY A 477 10.10 -13.09 7.90
C GLY A 477 11.24 -12.07 7.81
N LEU A 478 10.95 -10.78 8.07
CA LEU A 478 11.97 -9.74 8.12
C LEU A 478 12.94 -9.97 9.29
N LEU A 479 12.42 -10.26 10.49
CA LEU A 479 13.24 -10.49 11.67
C LEU A 479 14.01 -11.82 11.62
N ASP A 480 13.39 -12.88 11.07
CA ASP A 480 14.06 -14.16 10.79
C ASP A 480 15.25 -13.97 9.82
N MET A 481 15.03 -13.27 8.71
CA MET A 481 16.09 -12.95 7.75
C MET A 481 17.22 -12.11 8.38
N LEU A 482 16.89 -11.03 9.11
CA LEU A 482 17.90 -10.15 9.72
C LEU A 482 18.74 -10.86 10.79
N SER A 483 18.15 -11.84 11.48
CA SER A 483 18.83 -12.70 12.45
C SER A 483 19.74 -13.72 11.77
N SER A 484 19.36 -14.20 10.58
CA SER A 484 20.11 -15.16 9.77
C SER A 484 21.24 -14.54 8.93
N GLN A 485 21.17 -13.24 8.62
CA GLN A 485 22.15 -12.51 7.79
C GLN A 485 23.35 -11.98 8.59
N PRO A 486 24.58 -12.04 8.05
CA PRO A 486 25.74 -11.41 8.67
C PRO A 486 25.63 -9.89 8.63
N ALA A 487 26.19 -9.19 9.62
CA ALA A 487 25.96 -7.77 9.85
C ALA A 487 26.32 -6.81 8.69
N ALA A 488 27.24 -7.21 7.80
CA ALA A 488 27.59 -6.42 6.61
C ALA A 488 26.53 -6.51 5.48
N GLU A 489 25.84 -7.63 5.39
CA GLU A 489 24.90 -7.97 4.31
C GLU A 489 23.44 -7.77 4.69
N ARG A 490 23.17 -7.33 5.92
CA ARG A 490 21.82 -7.00 6.40
C ARG A 490 21.11 -6.05 5.46
N GLY A 491 19.85 -6.38 5.17
CA GLY A 491 19.02 -5.63 4.23
C GLY A 491 19.29 -5.96 2.76
N LEU A 492 20.17 -6.91 2.41
CA LEU A 492 20.21 -7.46 1.05
C LEU A 492 19.06 -8.46 0.85
N VAL A 493 18.31 -8.27 -0.23
CA VAL A 493 17.18 -9.12 -0.64
C VAL A 493 17.23 -9.43 -2.13
N LEU A 494 16.55 -10.50 -2.54
CA LEU A 494 16.36 -10.82 -3.96
C LEU A 494 14.99 -10.37 -4.44
N LEU A 495 14.93 -9.77 -5.63
CA LEU A 495 13.69 -9.40 -6.32
C LEU A 495 13.49 -10.29 -7.55
N ARG A 496 12.30 -10.89 -7.71
CA ARG A 496 11.91 -11.67 -8.89
C ARG A 496 10.61 -11.13 -9.52
N PRO A 497 10.66 -10.51 -10.71
CA PRO A 497 9.46 -10.10 -11.43
C PRO A 497 8.57 -11.32 -11.77
N PRO A 498 7.24 -11.19 -11.77
CA PRO A 498 6.33 -12.32 -11.94
C PRO A 498 6.46 -13.01 -13.31
N ALA A 499 6.92 -12.27 -14.33
CA ALA A 499 7.16 -12.75 -15.69
C ALA A 499 8.59 -13.29 -15.95
N SER A 500 9.46 -13.31 -14.94
CA SER A 500 10.89 -13.66 -15.07
C SER A 500 11.31 -14.77 -14.11
N LEU A 501 12.34 -15.53 -14.51
CA LEU A 501 13.05 -16.49 -13.63
C LEU A 501 14.28 -15.87 -12.97
N GLN A 502 14.76 -14.72 -13.44
CA GLN A 502 15.97 -14.09 -12.94
C GLN A 502 15.70 -13.36 -11.61
N TYR A 503 16.38 -13.77 -10.54
CA TYR A 503 16.48 -12.98 -9.32
C TYR A 503 17.47 -11.82 -9.51
N ARG A 504 17.23 -10.69 -8.84
CA ARG A 504 18.14 -9.53 -8.81
C ARG A 504 18.34 -9.02 -7.40
N PHE A 505 19.57 -8.70 -7.00
CA PHE A 505 19.82 -8.11 -5.70
C PHE A 505 19.30 -6.68 -5.58
N ALA A 506 18.59 -6.41 -4.49
CA ALA A 506 18.23 -5.08 -4.01
C ALA A 506 18.73 -4.89 -2.58
N ARG A 507 19.03 -3.63 -2.23
CA ARG A 507 19.17 -3.18 -0.85
C ARG A 507 17.82 -2.65 -0.37
N MET A 508 17.38 -3.15 0.76
CA MET A 508 16.15 -2.79 1.44
C MET A 508 16.43 -1.75 2.53
N ALA A 509 15.58 -0.72 2.62
CA ALA A 509 15.67 0.31 3.64
C ALA A 509 14.27 0.70 4.14
N ILE A 510 14.15 0.88 5.45
CA ILE A 510 12.93 1.38 6.12
C ILE A 510 13.17 2.86 6.44
N GLU A 511 12.55 3.75 5.68
CA GLU A 511 12.66 5.21 5.86
C GLU A 511 11.53 5.71 6.78
N VAL A 512 11.89 6.49 7.82
CA VAL A 512 11.01 6.86 8.97
C VAL A 512 11.22 8.31 9.40
#